data_AF-A0A7K2C2A4-F1
#
_entry.id   AF-A0A7K2C2A4-F1
#
_cell.length_a   1.000
_cell.length_b   1.000
_cell.length_c   1.000
_cell.angle_alpha   90.00
_cell.angle_beta   90.00
_cell.angle_gamma   90.00
#
_symmetry.space_group_name_H-M   'P 1'
#
loop_
_entity.id
_entity.type
_entity.pdbx_description
1 polymer ?
#
loop_
_entity_poly.entity_id
_entity_poly.type
_entity_poly.pdbx_seq_one_letter_code
_entity_poly.pdbx_strand_id
1 'polypeptide(L)'
;MALRIEDINHLLGISPPWEVSEIKQDKAKFTAEIHVVCSDRSVLRCPDCDKVCPGYNHRLRKWRHTGICDYRTQVVAHVPRVTCSEHGIKTVSVPWTEARVHFTTAFEARVIEWLQDATSISAVASRMGVSWTMVAHICVDETSSKKGHNYITVVSNP
;
A
#
# COMPACT_ATOMS: atom_id res chain seq x y z
N MET A 1 -17.53 19.74 3.27
CA MET A 1 -16.11 19.92 3.64
C MET A 1 -15.27 19.39 2.49
N ALA A 2 -14.52 20.24 1.78
CA ALA A 2 -13.58 19.78 0.75
C ALA A 2 -12.25 19.47 1.45
N LEU A 3 -11.82 18.21 1.42
CA LEU A 3 -10.48 17.83 1.90
C LEU A 3 -9.45 18.43 0.94
N ARG A 4 -8.46 19.14 1.47
CA ARG A 4 -7.34 19.65 0.64
C ARG A 4 -6.32 18.53 0.46
N ILE A 5 -5.52 18.63 -0.60
CA ILE A 5 -4.48 17.65 -0.93
C ILE A 5 -3.47 17.50 0.22
N GLU A 6 -3.10 18.62 0.85
CA GLU A 6 -2.18 18.67 2.01
C GLU A 6 -2.67 17.80 3.18
N ASP A 7 -3.97 17.83 3.47
CA ASP A 7 -4.56 17.07 4.56
C ASP A 7 -4.42 15.55 4.30
N ILE A 8 -4.45 15.13 3.02
CA ILE A 8 -4.34 13.71 2.63
C ILE A 8 -2.89 13.19 2.72
N ASN A 9 -1.88 14.02 2.47
CA ASN A 9 -0.47 13.62 2.66
C ASN A 9 -0.24 13.14 4.11
N HIS A 10 -0.73 13.91 5.08
CA HIS A 10 -0.63 13.56 6.49
C HIS A 10 -1.41 12.29 6.83
N LEU A 11 -2.64 12.15 6.33
CA LEU A 11 -3.47 10.96 6.58
C LEU A 11 -2.86 9.66 6.01
N LEU A 12 -2.17 9.76 4.87
CA LEU A 12 -1.48 8.61 4.27
C LEU A 12 -0.08 8.37 4.84
N GLY A 13 0.43 9.23 5.73
CA GLY A 13 1.78 9.15 6.25
C GLY A 13 2.86 9.36 5.16
N ILE A 14 2.55 10.16 4.14
CA ILE A 14 3.44 10.40 3.01
C ILE A 14 4.39 11.56 3.35
N SER A 15 5.67 11.35 3.05
CA SER A 15 6.72 12.36 3.17
C SER A 15 7.49 12.48 1.85
N PRO A 16 8.23 13.59 1.63
CA PRO A 16 9.15 13.70 0.51
C PRO A 16 10.06 12.45 0.41
N PRO A 17 10.32 11.95 -0.81
CA PRO A 17 10.04 12.56 -2.13
C PRO A 17 8.64 12.26 -2.70
N TRP A 18 7.73 11.71 -1.90
CA TRP A 18 6.39 11.36 -2.35
C TRP A 18 5.39 12.47 -2.04
N GLU A 19 4.43 12.69 -2.94
CA GLU A 19 3.35 13.66 -2.74
C GLU A 19 2.08 13.24 -3.48
N VAL A 20 0.93 13.57 -2.91
CA VAL A 20 -0.36 13.42 -3.58
C VAL A 20 -0.47 14.48 -4.69
N SER A 21 -0.66 14.01 -5.93
CA SER A 21 -0.80 14.88 -7.10
C SER A 21 -2.27 15.16 -7.44
N GLU A 22 -3.15 14.18 -7.23
CA GLU A 22 -4.55 14.27 -7.65
C GLU A 22 -5.43 13.37 -6.79
N ILE A 23 -6.68 13.77 -6.57
CA ILE A 23 -7.70 12.93 -5.93
C ILE A 23 -8.90 12.85 -6.88
N LYS A 24 -9.18 11.65 -7.40
CA LYS A 24 -10.35 11.38 -8.23
C LYS A 24 -11.45 10.76 -7.38
N GLN A 25 -12.64 11.34 -7.42
CA GLN A 25 -13.79 10.87 -6.65
C GLN A 25 -14.94 10.50 -7.58
N ASP A 26 -15.55 9.35 -7.31
CA ASP A 26 -16.86 8.99 -7.86
C ASP A 26 -17.85 8.98 -6.69
N LYS A 27 -18.68 10.03 -6.64
CA LYS A 27 -19.68 10.22 -5.59
C LYS A 27 -20.84 9.23 -5.69
N ALA A 28 -21.17 8.76 -6.89
CA ALA A 28 -22.26 7.81 -7.08
C ALA A 28 -21.88 6.43 -6.55
N LYS A 29 -20.61 6.04 -6.71
CA LYS A 29 -20.09 4.75 -6.24
C LYS A 29 -19.44 4.82 -4.86
N PHE A 30 -19.34 6.02 -4.27
CA PHE A 30 -18.57 6.26 -3.05
C PHE A 30 -17.15 5.69 -3.15
N THR A 31 -16.44 5.98 -4.25
CA THR A 31 -15.04 5.56 -4.43
C THR A 31 -14.10 6.74 -4.61
N ALA A 32 -12.88 6.62 -4.09
CA ALA A 32 -11.83 7.62 -4.28
C ALA A 32 -10.52 6.97 -4.72
N GLU A 33 -9.85 7.54 -5.71
CA GLU A 33 -8.47 7.23 -6.07
C GLU A 33 -7.58 8.40 -5.70
N ILE A 34 -6.57 8.14 -4.88
CA ILE A 34 -5.55 9.11 -4.49
C ILE A 34 -4.31 8.79 -5.31
N HIS A 35 -3.97 9.69 -6.23
CA HIS A 35 -2.81 9.57 -7.09
C HIS A 35 -1.61 10.20 -6.41
N VAL A 36 -0.54 9.42 -6.29
CA VAL A 36 0.70 9.79 -5.62
C VAL A 36 1.86 9.66 -6.60
N VAL A 37 2.72 10.67 -6.60
CA VAL A 37 3.90 10.75 -7.46
C VAL A 37 5.17 10.82 -6.61
N CYS A 38 6.26 10.32 -7.16
CA CYS A 38 7.60 10.51 -6.61
C CYS A 38 8.26 11.63 -7.40
N SER A 39 8.85 12.62 -6.73
CA SER A 39 9.54 13.71 -7.41
C SER A 39 10.69 13.19 -8.29
N ASP A 40 10.79 13.68 -9.53
CA ASP A 40 11.81 13.23 -10.50
C ASP A 40 13.26 13.49 -10.04
N ARG A 41 13.45 14.45 -9.13
CA ARG A 41 14.76 14.80 -8.55
C ARG A 41 15.15 13.92 -7.37
N SER A 42 14.35 12.92 -7.04
CA SER A 42 14.60 12.04 -5.89
C SER A 42 15.79 11.12 -6.11
N VAL A 43 16.57 10.91 -5.05
CA VAL A 43 17.62 9.90 -5.04
C VAL A 43 16.95 8.54 -4.86
N LEU A 44 16.98 7.71 -5.91
CA LEU A 44 16.41 6.38 -5.87
C LEU A 44 17.39 5.36 -5.28
N ARG A 45 16.90 4.50 -4.41
CA ARG A 45 17.69 3.47 -3.71
C ARG A 45 17.13 2.08 -3.96
N CYS A 46 18.02 1.10 -4.00
CA CYS A 46 17.62 -0.30 -4.05
C CYS A 46 16.90 -0.69 -2.74
N PRO A 47 15.70 -1.30 -2.79
CA PRO A 47 14.98 -1.70 -1.57
C PRO A 47 15.68 -2.83 -0.79
N ASP A 48 16.63 -3.56 -1.41
CA ASP A 48 17.26 -4.73 -0.79
C ASP A 48 18.62 -4.40 -0.14
N CYS A 49 19.41 -3.49 -0.74
CA CYS A 49 20.73 -3.10 -0.21
C CYS A 49 20.92 -1.62 0.06
N ASP A 50 19.89 -0.80 -0.11
CA ASP A 50 19.85 0.64 0.15
C ASP A 50 20.85 1.52 -0.64
N LYS A 51 21.61 0.92 -1.58
CA LYS A 51 22.53 1.65 -2.46
C LYS A 51 21.76 2.54 -3.43
N VAL A 52 22.29 3.73 -3.67
CA VAL A 52 21.79 4.64 -4.72
C VAL A 52 21.97 3.96 -6.07
N CYS A 53 20.89 3.91 -6.85
CA CYS A 53 20.87 3.21 -8.12
C CYS A 53 20.24 4.09 -9.21
N PRO A 54 20.68 3.96 -10.47
CA PRO A 54 20.06 4.66 -11.58
C PRO A 54 18.60 4.21 -11.75
N GLY A 55 17.73 5.18 -12.05
CA GLY A 55 16.35 4.90 -12.47
C GLY A 55 16.31 4.12 -13.78
N TYR A 56 15.32 3.24 -13.91
CA TYR A 56 15.10 2.40 -15.09
C TYR A 56 13.80 2.75 -15.79
N ASN A 57 12.66 2.43 -15.16
CA ASN A 57 11.33 2.76 -15.63
C ASN A 57 10.38 2.88 -14.43
N HIS A 58 9.09 3.09 -14.69
CA HIS A 58 8.07 3.16 -13.65
C HIS A 58 7.05 2.03 -13.83
N ARG A 59 6.42 1.60 -12.73
CA ARG A 59 5.29 0.67 -12.75
C ARG A 59 4.10 1.28 -12.05
N LEU A 60 2.97 1.36 -12.74
CA LEU A 60 1.70 1.73 -12.13
C LEU A 60 1.28 0.64 -11.13
N ARG A 61 1.02 1.03 -9.90
CA ARG A 61 0.52 0.16 -8.84
C ARG A 61 -0.68 0.81 -8.17
N LYS A 62 -1.58 -0.05 -7.67
CA LYS A 62 -2.74 0.34 -6.88
C LYS A 62 -2.74 -0.44 -5.58
N TRP A 63 -3.06 0.26 -4.49
CA TRP A 63 -3.26 -0.32 -3.18
C TRP A 63 -4.63 0.07 -2.65
N ARG A 64 -5.32 -0.89 -2.06
CA ARG A 64 -6.53 -0.64 -1.29
C ARG A 64 -6.12 -0.02 0.05
N HIS A 65 -6.71 1.13 0.37
CA HIS A 65 -6.47 1.88 1.61
C HIS A 65 -7.69 1.82 2.53
N THR A 66 -7.50 2.17 3.81
CA THR A 66 -8.62 2.44 4.72
C THR A 66 -9.50 3.52 4.08
N GLY A 67 -10.82 3.33 4.13
CA GLY A 67 -11.74 4.32 3.56
C GLY A 67 -11.47 5.70 4.16
N ILE A 68 -11.50 6.74 3.32
CA ILE A 68 -11.43 8.13 3.80
C ILE A 68 -12.85 8.64 3.80
N CYS A 69 -13.35 8.99 4.98
CA CYS A 69 -14.78 9.20 5.21
C CYS A 69 -15.58 7.97 4.73
N ASP A 70 -16.65 8.18 3.97
CA ASP A 70 -17.48 7.11 3.43
C ASP A 70 -16.96 6.52 2.11
N TYR A 71 -15.81 6.99 1.62
CA TYR A 71 -15.30 6.57 0.31
C TYR A 71 -14.43 5.33 0.41
N ARG A 72 -14.72 4.36 -0.46
CA ARG A 72 -13.84 3.25 -0.78
C ARG A 72 -12.58 3.78 -1.48
N THR A 73 -11.52 3.98 -0.72
CA THR A 73 -10.27 4.57 -1.20
C THR A 73 -9.25 3.56 -1.77
N GLN A 74 -8.56 3.96 -2.83
CA GLN A 74 -7.34 3.34 -3.35
C GLN A 74 -6.22 4.38 -3.48
N VAL A 75 -5.00 3.98 -3.17
CA VAL A 75 -3.79 4.74 -3.49
C VAL A 75 -3.24 4.23 -4.82
N VAL A 76 -2.93 5.13 -5.73
CA VAL A 76 -2.44 4.84 -7.08
C VAL A 76 -1.12 5.56 -7.29
N ALA A 77 -0.07 4.87 -7.73
CA ALA A 77 1.22 5.51 -7.95
C ALA A 77 2.02 4.90 -9.11
N HIS A 78 2.75 5.74 -9.83
CA HIS A 78 3.78 5.32 -10.77
C HIS A 78 5.10 5.11 -10.00
N VAL A 79 5.32 3.90 -9.51
CA VAL A 79 6.47 3.60 -8.65
C VAL A 79 7.73 3.44 -9.48
N PRO A 80 8.81 4.22 -9.22
CA PRO A 80 10.09 4.04 -9.89
C PRO A 80 10.68 2.65 -9.68
N ARG A 81 11.40 2.18 -10.69
CA ARG A 81 12.27 1.01 -10.62
C ARG A 81 13.70 1.44 -10.86
N VAL A 82 14.62 0.80 -10.17
CA VAL A 82 16.05 1.04 -10.27
C VAL A 82 16.77 -0.18 -10.80
N THR A 83 17.90 0.04 -11.45
CA THR A 83 18.84 -1.01 -11.85
C THR A 83 19.93 -1.12 -10.80
N CYS A 84 19.84 -2.12 -9.91
CA CYS A 84 20.88 -2.42 -8.94
C CYS A 84 21.89 -3.40 -9.55
N SER A 85 23.19 -3.14 -9.35
CA SER A 85 24.26 -4.03 -9.83
C SER A 85 24.26 -5.40 -9.17
N GLU A 86 23.78 -5.50 -7.93
CA GLU A 86 23.75 -6.75 -7.15
C GLU A 86 22.41 -7.49 -7.27
N HIS A 87 21.29 -6.74 -7.29
CA HIS A 87 19.95 -7.32 -7.18
C HIS A 87 19.12 -7.20 -8.46
N GLY A 88 19.68 -6.64 -9.54
CA GLY A 88 18.99 -6.40 -10.80
C GLY A 88 17.91 -5.31 -10.71
N ILE A 89 16.84 -5.45 -11.50
CA ILE A 89 15.79 -4.42 -11.60
C ILE A 89 14.80 -4.53 -10.44
N LYS A 90 14.82 -3.56 -9.52
CA LYS A 90 13.97 -3.55 -8.32
C LYS A 90 13.03 -2.36 -8.31
N THR A 91 11.80 -2.58 -7.84
CA THR A 91 10.84 -1.49 -7.58
C THR A 91 11.12 -0.91 -6.21
N VAL A 92 11.31 0.41 -6.13
CA VAL A 92 11.62 1.13 -4.87
C VAL A 92 10.51 0.93 -3.83
N SER A 93 10.88 1.01 -2.56
CA SER A 93 9.91 1.01 -1.46
C SER A 93 9.07 2.28 -1.48
N VAL A 94 7.81 2.17 -1.04
CA VAL A 94 6.90 3.31 -0.92
C VAL A 94 6.45 3.43 0.54
N PRO A 95 6.22 4.65 1.06
CA PRO A 95 6.05 4.85 2.51
C PRO A 95 4.75 4.28 3.08
N TRP A 96 3.72 4.06 2.26
CA TRP A 96 2.40 3.57 2.71
C TRP A 96 2.24 2.05 2.70
N THR A 97 3.27 1.28 2.37
CA THR A 97 3.21 -0.19 2.35
C THR A 97 4.56 -0.81 2.71
N GLU A 98 4.55 -1.78 3.62
CA GLU A 98 5.76 -2.49 4.03
C GLU A 98 6.10 -3.65 3.08
N ALA A 99 5.09 -4.18 2.36
CA ALA A 99 5.24 -5.33 1.47
C ALA A 99 4.76 -5.05 0.04
N ARG A 100 5.11 -5.92 -0.92
CA ARG A 100 4.62 -5.82 -2.31
C ARG A 100 3.17 -6.30 -2.46
N VAL A 101 2.34 -6.05 -1.46
CA VAL A 101 0.93 -6.45 -1.39
C VAL A 101 0.01 -5.42 -2.03
N HIS A 102 -1.25 -5.78 -2.17
CA HIS A 102 -2.30 -4.94 -2.75
C HIS A 102 -2.94 -3.98 -1.73
N PHE A 103 -2.40 -3.91 -0.51
CA PHE A 103 -2.93 -3.13 0.60
C PHE A 103 -1.89 -2.14 1.14
N THR A 104 -2.36 -1.01 1.66
CA THR A 104 -1.51 -0.12 2.45
C THR A 104 -1.35 -0.67 3.87
N THR A 105 -0.25 -0.36 4.56
CA THR A 105 -0.02 -0.79 5.95
C THR A 105 -1.18 -0.39 6.88
N ALA A 106 -1.73 0.82 6.71
CA ALA A 106 -2.90 1.28 7.46
C ALA A 106 -4.15 0.40 7.24
N PHE A 107 -4.33 -0.15 6.03
CA PHE A 107 -5.44 -1.06 5.73
C PHE A 107 -5.27 -2.39 6.44
N GLU A 108 -4.06 -2.95 6.42
CA GLU A 108 -3.76 -4.21 7.11
C GLU A 108 -3.91 -4.06 8.62
N ALA A 109 -3.39 -2.98 9.21
CA ALA A 109 -3.57 -2.67 10.61
C ALA A 109 -5.06 -2.59 11.00
N ARG A 110 -5.87 -1.93 10.17
CA ARG A 110 -7.34 -1.88 10.36
C ARG A 110 -7.98 -3.26 10.25
N VAL A 111 -7.57 -4.10 9.31
CA VAL A 111 -8.09 -5.48 9.22
C VAL A 111 -7.75 -6.28 10.48
N ILE A 112 -6.52 -6.15 11.01
CA ILE A 112 -6.08 -6.86 12.22
C ILE A 112 -6.87 -6.39 13.45
N GLU A 113 -7.02 -5.08 13.65
CA GLU A 113 -7.87 -4.50 14.70
C GLU A 113 -9.28 -5.10 14.67
N TRP A 114 -9.86 -5.18 13.48
CA TRP A 114 -11.19 -5.71 13.27
C TRP A 114 -11.31 -7.21 13.53
N LEU A 115 -10.26 -7.97 13.22
CA LEU A 115 -10.20 -9.40 13.50
C LEU A 115 -10.09 -9.70 15.00
N GLN A 116 -9.57 -8.76 15.81
CA GLN A 116 -9.50 -8.94 17.27
C GLN A 116 -10.90 -8.89 17.90
N ASP A 117 -11.80 -8.08 17.35
CA ASP A 117 -13.17 -7.91 17.86
C ASP A 117 -14.21 -8.76 17.11
N ALA A 118 -13.86 -9.31 15.95
CA ALA A 118 -14.79 -10.05 15.11
C ALA A 118 -14.83 -11.55 15.43
N THR A 119 -16.02 -12.13 15.31
CA THR A 119 -16.24 -13.57 15.43
C THR A 119 -15.89 -14.36 14.16
N SER A 120 -15.69 -13.70 13.01
CA SER A 120 -15.34 -14.39 11.76
C SER A 120 -14.56 -13.53 10.75
N ILE A 121 -13.63 -14.18 10.04
CA ILE A 121 -12.89 -13.62 8.91
C ILE A 121 -13.86 -13.15 7.80
N SER A 122 -14.94 -13.90 7.55
CA SER A 122 -15.93 -13.55 6.52
C SER A 122 -16.65 -12.24 6.81
N ALA A 123 -16.98 -11.97 8.08
CA ALA A 123 -17.60 -10.71 8.47
C ALA A 123 -16.66 -9.52 8.25
N VAL A 124 -15.37 -9.67 8.60
CA VAL A 124 -14.35 -8.64 8.35
C VAL A 124 -14.14 -8.42 6.84
N ALA A 125 -14.04 -9.50 6.06
CA ALA A 125 -13.88 -9.43 4.61
C ALA A 125 -15.04 -8.70 3.94
N SER A 126 -16.28 -9.03 4.31
CA SER A 126 -17.49 -8.37 3.84
C SER A 126 -17.48 -6.88 4.18
N ARG A 127 -17.16 -6.53 5.43
CA ARG A 127 -17.15 -5.13 5.87
C ARG A 127 -16.04 -4.30 5.23
N MET A 128 -14.87 -4.89 4.99
CA MET A 128 -13.73 -4.23 4.35
C MET A 128 -13.85 -4.21 2.81
N GLY A 129 -14.82 -4.97 2.27
CA GLY A 129 -15.12 -5.07 0.85
C GLY A 129 -14.05 -5.81 0.06
N VAL A 130 -13.39 -6.80 0.67
CA VAL A 130 -12.30 -7.60 0.07
C VAL A 130 -12.65 -9.09 0.12
N SER A 131 -11.90 -9.91 -0.60
CA SER A 131 -12.14 -11.36 -0.56
C SER A 131 -11.74 -11.95 0.80
N TRP A 132 -12.39 -13.05 1.16
CA TRP A 132 -12.04 -13.81 2.36
C TRP A 132 -10.55 -14.20 2.37
N THR A 133 -10.03 -14.68 1.23
CA THR A 133 -8.63 -15.09 1.06
C THR A 133 -7.66 -13.96 1.39
N MET A 134 -7.96 -12.72 0.99
CA MET A 134 -7.11 -11.56 1.30
C MET A 134 -7.02 -11.30 2.80
N VAL A 135 -8.14 -11.39 3.53
CA VAL A 135 -8.15 -11.21 4.99
C VAL A 135 -7.44 -12.38 5.68
N ALA A 136 -7.66 -13.60 5.20
CA ALA A 136 -6.98 -14.78 5.73
C ALA A 136 -5.45 -14.67 5.57
N HIS A 137 -4.96 -14.15 4.44
CA HIS A 137 -3.53 -13.93 4.23
C HIS A 137 -2.97 -12.91 5.24
N ILE A 138 -3.64 -11.77 5.44
CA ILE A 138 -3.23 -10.77 6.44
C ILE A 138 -3.14 -11.40 7.84
N CYS A 139 -4.11 -12.24 8.21
CA CYS A 139 -4.13 -12.94 9.50
C CYS A 139 -2.94 -13.90 9.67
N VAL A 140 -2.61 -14.68 8.62
CA VAL A 140 -1.48 -15.62 8.64
C VAL A 140 -0.15 -14.87 8.73
N ASP A 141 0.00 -13.77 7.98
CA ASP A 141 1.20 -12.94 8.00
C ASP A 141 1.41 -12.32 9.39
N GLU A 142 0.36 -11.79 10.02
CA GLU A 142 0.40 -11.24 11.39
C GLU A 142 0.81 -12.29 12.43
N THR A 143 0.19 -13.48 12.36
CA THR A 143 0.51 -14.58 13.29
C THR A 143 1.94 -15.07 13.11
N SER A 144 2.44 -15.08 11.88
CA SER A 144 3.82 -15.47 11.57
C SER A 144 4.82 -14.44 12.10
N SER A 145 4.56 -13.15 11.88
CA SER A 145 5.35 -12.05 12.41
C SER A 145 5.45 -12.13 13.95
N LYS A 146 4.32 -12.38 14.64
CA LYS A 146 4.30 -12.59 16.10
C LYS A 146 5.14 -13.78 16.58
N LYS A 147 5.33 -14.80 15.75
CA LYS A 147 6.19 -15.96 16.03
C LYS A 147 7.67 -15.72 15.69
N GLY A 148 8.03 -14.49 15.29
CA GLY A 148 9.39 -14.11 14.90
C GLY A 148 9.74 -14.51 13.47
N HIS A 149 8.76 -14.86 12.64
CA HIS A 149 8.97 -15.27 11.27
C HIS A 149 8.71 -14.10 10.31
N ASN A 150 9.76 -13.61 9.64
CA ASN A 150 9.68 -12.55 8.61
C ASN A 150 9.80 -13.15 7.19
N TYR A 151 8.91 -14.06 6.78
CA TYR A 151 8.86 -14.46 5.38
C TYR A 151 8.02 -13.47 4.56
N ILE A 152 8.60 -13.01 3.46
CA ILE A 152 7.93 -12.27 2.38
C ILE A 152 6.96 -13.27 1.72
N THR A 153 5.67 -13.16 1.99
CA THR A 153 4.69 -14.12 1.46
C THR A 153 4.46 -13.88 -0.04
N VAL A 154 5.38 -14.37 -0.88
CA VAL A 154 5.10 -14.64 -2.29
C VAL A 154 4.39 -15.99 -2.34
N VAL A 155 3.07 -16.00 -2.11
CA VAL A 155 2.27 -17.14 -2.58
C VAL A 155 2.06 -16.94 -4.07
N SER A 156 3.03 -17.40 -4.86
CA SER A 156 2.75 -17.82 -6.22
C SER A 156 1.73 -18.96 -6.11
N ASN A 157 0.46 -18.67 -6.40
CA ASN A 157 -0.51 -19.73 -6.60
C ASN A 157 -0.36 -20.23 -8.05
N PRO A 158 -0.43 -21.55 -8.30
CA PRO A 158 -0.30 -22.15 -9.63
C PRO A 158 -1.43 -21.73 -10.58
#